data_AF-A0A2V1BAI5-F1
#
_entry.id   AF-A0A2V1BAI5-F1
#
_cell.length_a   1.000
_cell.length_b   1.000
_cell.length_c   1.000
_cell.angle_alpha   90.00
_cell.angle_beta   90.00
_cell.angle_gamma   90.00
#
_symmetry.space_group_name_H-M   'P 1'
#
loop_
_entity.id
_entity.type
_entity.pdbx_description
1 polymer ?
#
loop_
_entity_poly.entity_id
_entity_poly.type
_entity_poly.pdbx_seq_one_letter_code
_entity_poly.pdbx_strand_id
1 'polypeptide(L)'
;MVTLANISAEALSSILSSEPITLLPSASDSPVYIHERLLSSVSPSLSAPYQREWKESKSRVYKFLKEKDGFDVTKDLLICFVRWAYIGDYSTEIVGISSFVEERVVAEVVVEEDDWDFGTSKRKKGKNRGKQDIYVDEIPPAPLETPSGRHDQLDGGEEGPSIGTTNTVDPLSLHIQLYVFANIYLMDALKDVSKRKIIEYLQKVERSTSKAPYTTMIFGLLEYASLYLSDNDPLLNWLGRYASWNLSTLRQNVQRLENLLGDGKFAALLVRHVVPSQTNPFK
;
A
#
# COMPACT_ATOMS: atom_id res chain seq x y z
N MET A 1 0.69 -20.39 16.95
CA MET A 1 1.97 -20.28 16.24
C MET A 1 3.01 -19.75 17.22
N VAL A 2 4.21 -20.30 17.18
CA VAL A 2 5.35 -19.96 18.06
C VAL A 2 5.93 -18.63 17.56
N THR A 3 5.58 -17.53 18.23
CA THR A 3 6.26 -16.23 18.06
C THR A 3 7.26 -16.08 19.20
N LEU A 4 8.40 -15.41 19.03
CA LEU A 4 9.41 -15.33 20.10
C LEU A 4 8.86 -14.66 21.37
N ALA A 5 7.78 -13.89 21.25
CA ALA A 5 7.09 -13.27 22.38
C ALA A 5 6.39 -14.26 23.32
N ASN A 6 6.08 -15.48 22.87
CA ASN A 6 5.21 -16.42 23.60
C ASN A 6 5.86 -17.79 23.89
N ILE A 7 7.19 -17.87 23.88
CA ILE A 7 7.90 -19.16 23.95
C ILE A 7 8.74 -19.28 25.20
N SER A 8 8.97 -20.52 25.64
CA SER A 8 9.79 -20.78 26.82
C SER A 8 11.23 -20.34 26.61
N ALA A 9 11.93 -20.04 27.71
CA ALA A 9 13.36 -19.70 27.66
C ALA A 9 14.21 -20.80 27.01
N GLU A 10 13.84 -22.07 27.22
CA GLU A 10 14.49 -23.22 26.58
C GLU A 10 14.29 -23.24 25.07
N ALA A 11 13.06 -22.95 24.60
CA ALA A 11 12.77 -22.85 23.17
C ALA A 11 13.48 -21.65 22.52
N LEU A 12 13.57 -20.52 23.22
CA LEU A 12 14.35 -19.35 22.78
C LEU A 12 15.82 -19.70 22.62
N SER A 13 16.43 -20.28 23.65
CA SER A 13 17.84 -20.68 23.61
C SER A 13 18.08 -21.68 22.49
N SER A 14 17.17 -22.63 22.30
CA SER A 14 17.22 -23.62 21.22
C SER A 14 17.18 -22.98 19.83
N ILE A 15 16.37 -21.93 19.63
CA ILE A 15 16.28 -21.20 18.36
C ILE A 15 17.55 -20.38 18.13
N LEU A 16 18.00 -19.61 19.12
CA LEU A 16 19.16 -18.72 18.99
C LEU A 16 20.49 -19.49 18.89
N SER A 17 20.54 -20.72 19.41
CA SER A 17 21.69 -21.62 19.23
C SER A 17 21.65 -22.37 17.90
N SER A 18 20.53 -22.35 17.18
CA SER A 18 20.46 -23.01 15.87
C SER A 18 21.24 -22.21 14.85
N GLU A 19 21.86 -22.89 13.89
CA GLU A 19 22.65 -22.17 12.91
C GLU A 19 21.75 -21.42 11.90
N PRO A 20 22.18 -20.25 11.39
CA PRO A 20 21.37 -19.46 10.48
C PRO A 20 21.33 -20.03 9.06
N ILE A 21 20.18 -19.87 8.41
CA ILE A 21 19.96 -20.08 6.97
C ILE A 21 19.99 -18.72 6.28
N THR A 22 20.59 -18.71 5.09
CA THR A 22 20.63 -17.53 4.22
C THR A 22 19.48 -17.57 3.22
N LEU A 23 18.66 -16.53 3.20
CA LEU A 23 17.61 -16.30 2.21
C LEU A 23 18.11 -15.27 1.19
N LEU A 24 18.13 -15.65 -0.10
CA LEU A 24 18.51 -14.76 -1.20
C LEU A 24 17.27 -14.32 -1.99
N PRO A 25 16.96 -13.00 -2.04
CA PRO A 25 15.89 -12.46 -2.87
C PRO A 25 16.04 -12.82 -4.35
N SER A 26 14.95 -12.74 -5.12
CA SER A 26 14.98 -13.20 -6.51
C SER A 26 15.82 -12.31 -7.45
N ALA A 27 15.85 -11.00 -7.19
CA ALA A 27 16.54 -10.02 -8.03
C ALA A 27 17.77 -9.40 -7.36
N SER A 28 18.14 -9.84 -6.15
CA SER A 28 19.24 -9.25 -5.39
C SER A 28 20.09 -10.33 -4.74
N ASP A 29 21.40 -10.15 -4.79
CA ASP A 29 22.34 -11.00 -4.05
C ASP A 29 22.54 -10.53 -2.61
N SER A 30 21.75 -9.56 -2.12
CA SER A 30 21.77 -9.14 -0.72
C SER A 30 21.12 -10.22 0.18
N PRO A 31 21.89 -10.91 1.03
CA PRO A 31 21.36 -11.96 1.88
C PRO A 31 20.52 -11.41 3.03
N VAL A 32 19.51 -12.20 3.42
CA VAL A 32 18.73 -12.03 4.65
C VAL A 32 18.87 -13.31 5.46
N TYR A 33 19.06 -13.20 6.78
CA TYR A 33 19.35 -14.37 7.62
C TYR A 33 18.19 -14.72 8.55
N ILE A 34 17.96 -16.02 8.76
CA ILE A 34 16.97 -16.54 9.71
C ILE A 34 17.48 -17.81 10.38
N HIS A 35 17.21 -17.99 11.67
CA HIS A 35 17.58 -19.22 12.40
C HIS A 35 16.81 -20.43 11.84
N GLU A 36 17.49 -21.55 11.58
CA GLU A 36 16.90 -22.74 10.96
C GLU A 36 15.70 -23.29 11.75
N ARG A 37 15.81 -23.36 13.08
CA ARG A 37 14.72 -23.84 13.92
C ARG A 37 13.52 -22.93 13.88
N LEU A 38 13.74 -21.62 13.76
CA LEU A 38 12.65 -20.67 13.59
C LEU A 38 11.98 -20.85 12.23
N LEU A 39 12.76 -20.93 11.14
CA LEU A 39 12.23 -21.14 9.80
C LEU A 39 11.40 -22.43 9.72
N SER A 40 11.91 -23.51 10.30
CA SER A 40 11.22 -24.81 10.37
C SER A 40 9.93 -24.74 11.17
N SER A 41 9.88 -23.90 12.20
CA SER A 41 8.67 -23.71 12.99
C SER A 41 7.60 -22.87 12.28
N VAL A 42 7.99 -21.88 11.46
CA VAL A 42 7.03 -20.95 10.83
C VAL A 42 6.61 -21.39 9.44
N SER A 43 7.49 -22.05 8.69
CA SER A 43 7.20 -22.58 7.35
C SER A 43 7.90 -23.92 7.13
N PRO A 44 7.19 -25.03 7.43
CA PRO A 44 7.68 -26.37 7.12
C PRO A 44 8.08 -26.51 5.64
N SER A 45 7.32 -25.87 4.74
CA SER A 45 7.57 -25.85 3.30
C SER A 45 8.94 -25.26 2.92
N LEU A 46 9.34 -24.14 3.54
CA LEU A 46 10.66 -23.54 3.31
C LEU A 46 11.78 -24.34 3.97
N SER A 47 11.49 -25.08 5.04
CA SER A 47 12.48 -25.91 5.74
C SER A 47 12.69 -27.30 5.14
N ALA A 48 11.74 -27.78 4.33
CA ALA A 48 11.76 -29.14 3.76
C ALA A 48 13.05 -29.48 2.98
N PRO A 49 13.66 -28.56 2.20
CA PRO A 49 14.92 -28.82 1.51
C PRO A 49 16.12 -29.04 2.45
N TYR A 50 16.05 -28.60 3.71
CA TYR A 50 17.13 -28.75 4.69
C TYR A 50 17.04 -30.07 5.47
N GLN A 51 15.84 -30.64 5.58
CA GLN A 51 15.60 -31.92 6.25
C GLN A 51 15.91 -33.12 5.35
N ARG A 52 15.92 -32.92 4.03
CA ARG A 52 16.29 -33.91 3.02
C ARG A 52 17.67 -33.52 2.50
N GLU A 53 18.57 -34.45 2.20
CA GLU A 53 19.96 -34.18 1.80
C GLU A 53 20.12 -33.50 0.42
N TRP A 54 19.49 -32.35 0.20
CA TRP A 54 19.50 -31.63 -1.07
C TRP A 54 20.76 -30.78 -1.17
N LYS A 55 21.16 -30.35 -2.38
CA LYS A 55 22.35 -29.47 -2.54
C LYS A 55 22.24 -28.19 -1.70
N GLU A 56 21.02 -27.70 -1.53
CA GLU A 56 20.69 -26.53 -0.69
C GLU A 56 20.90 -26.81 0.80
N SER A 57 20.74 -28.05 1.26
CA SER A 57 21.01 -28.40 2.66
C SER A 57 22.50 -28.32 3.01
N LYS A 58 23.37 -28.59 2.01
CA LYS A 58 24.82 -28.45 2.17
C LYS A 58 25.31 -27.01 2.09
N SER A 59 24.65 -26.16 1.28
CA SER A 59 25.03 -24.75 1.15
C SER A 59 24.37 -23.84 2.18
N ARG A 60 23.24 -24.26 2.76
CA ARG A 60 22.43 -23.50 3.74
C ARG A 60 21.95 -22.14 3.20
N VAL A 61 21.76 -22.10 1.88
CA VAL A 61 21.24 -20.96 1.14
C VAL A 61 19.96 -21.36 0.45
N TYR A 62 18.88 -20.62 0.69
CA TYR A 62 17.63 -20.70 -0.06
C TYR A 62 17.61 -19.53 -1.05
N LYS A 63 17.56 -19.82 -2.36
CA LYS A 63 17.47 -18.79 -3.39
C LYS A 63 16.08 -18.77 -3.97
N PHE A 64 15.39 -17.65 -3.80
CA PHE A 64 14.13 -17.41 -4.50
C PHE A 64 14.43 -17.16 -5.98
N LEU A 65 13.63 -17.76 -6.86
CA LEU A 65 13.78 -17.59 -8.31
C LEU A 65 12.66 -16.70 -8.81
N LYS A 66 13.00 -15.75 -9.70
CA LYS A 66 12.01 -14.98 -10.44
C LYS A 66 11.65 -15.75 -11.70
N GLU A 67 10.48 -16.37 -11.71
CA GLU A 67 9.90 -16.87 -12.96
C GLU A 67 9.39 -15.69 -13.80
N LYS A 68 9.38 -15.81 -15.13
CA LYS A 68 9.06 -14.71 -16.06
C LYS A 68 7.72 -14.02 -15.75
N ASP A 69 6.74 -14.79 -15.28
CA ASP A 69 5.41 -14.32 -14.88
C ASP A 69 5.13 -14.61 -13.38
N GLY A 70 6.18 -14.95 -12.63
CA GLY A 70 6.09 -15.43 -11.26
C GLY A 70 6.00 -14.34 -10.21
N PHE A 71 5.72 -14.77 -8.98
CA PHE A 71 5.79 -13.95 -7.79
C PHE A 71 7.24 -13.55 -7.50
N ASP A 72 7.54 -12.26 -7.47
CA ASP A 72 8.88 -11.74 -7.17
C ASP A 72 9.10 -11.58 -5.66
N VAL A 73 10.15 -12.19 -5.14
CA VAL A 73 10.51 -12.13 -3.71
C VAL A 73 11.57 -11.06 -3.52
N THR A 74 11.12 -9.88 -3.10
CA THR A 74 11.99 -8.73 -2.84
C THR A 74 12.68 -8.82 -1.49
N LYS A 75 13.76 -8.06 -1.32
CA LYS A 75 14.47 -7.95 -0.04
C LYS A 75 13.56 -7.40 1.07
N ASP A 76 12.77 -6.37 0.77
CA ASP A 76 11.88 -5.73 1.74
C ASP A 76 10.79 -6.67 2.24
N LEU A 77 10.28 -7.52 1.34
CA LEU A 77 9.36 -8.60 1.70
C LEU A 77 10.02 -9.60 2.65
N LEU A 78 11.26 -10.02 2.36
CA LEU A 78 11.99 -10.94 3.24
C LEU A 78 12.30 -10.32 4.59
N ILE A 79 12.64 -9.03 4.67
CA ILE A 79 12.84 -8.32 5.93
C ILE A 79 11.55 -8.34 6.76
N CYS A 80 10.39 -8.06 6.15
CA CYS A 80 9.11 -8.10 6.84
C CYS A 80 8.73 -9.52 7.29
N PHE A 81 8.95 -10.52 6.43
CA PHE A 81 8.76 -11.93 6.78
C PHE A 81 9.63 -12.34 7.98
N VAL A 82 10.93 -12.03 7.94
CA VAL A 82 11.85 -12.34 9.03
C VAL A 82 11.42 -11.62 10.30
N ARG A 83 11.09 -10.32 10.24
CA ARG A 83 10.58 -9.59 11.40
C ARG A 83 9.35 -10.28 12.00
N TRP A 84 8.38 -10.65 11.16
CA TRP A 84 7.19 -11.37 11.60
C TRP A 84 7.51 -12.74 12.20
N ALA A 85 8.45 -13.49 11.63
CA ALA A 85 8.83 -14.80 12.16
C ALA A 85 9.35 -14.69 13.60
N TYR A 86 10.11 -13.63 13.91
CA TYR A 86 10.63 -13.40 15.26
C TYR A 86 9.56 -12.80 16.17
N ILE A 87 8.88 -11.74 15.75
CA ILE A 87 8.06 -10.89 16.64
C ILE A 87 6.58 -11.32 16.65
N GLY A 88 6.12 -11.99 15.60
CA GLY A 88 4.71 -12.26 15.34
C GLY A 88 3.98 -11.11 14.63
N ASP A 89 4.67 -10.00 14.35
CA ASP A 89 4.15 -8.87 13.61
C ASP A 89 5.24 -8.21 12.73
N TYR A 90 4.83 -7.45 11.73
CA TYR A 90 5.72 -6.69 10.86
C TYR A 90 5.24 -5.25 10.65
N SER A 91 6.16 -4.35 10.31
CA SER A 91 5.85 -2.97 9.93
C SER A 91 6.55 -2.64 8.62
N THR A 92 5.86 -1.91 7.74
CA THR A 92 6.44 -1.39 6.50
C THR A 92 7.48 -0.30 6.79
N GLU A 93 7.40 0.35 7.95
CA GLU A 93 8.33 1.42 8.34
C GLU A 93 9.77 0.92 8.49
N ILE A 94 9.96 -0.37 8.83
CA ILE A 94 11.30 -0.94 8.96
C ILE A 94 12.06 -0.98 7.63
N VAL A 95 11.34 -1.01 6.52
CA VAL A 95 11.90 -0.96 5.16
C VAL A 95 11.77 0.43 4.56
N GLY A 96 11.56 1.46 5.40
CA GLY A 96 11.44 2.85 4.97
C GLY A 96 10.12 3.17 4.28
N ILE A 97 9.13 2.26 4.32
CA ILE A 97 7.84 2.44 3.67
C ILE A 97 6.84 2.95 4.70
N SER A 98 6.51 4.23 4.62
CA SER A 98 5.52 4.85 5.51
C SER A 98 4.13 4.28 5.27
N SER A 99 3.44 3.89 6.34
CA SER A 99 2.03 3.49 6.32
C SER A 99 1.06 4.65 6.59
N PHE A 100 1.60 5.88 6.61
CA PHE A 100 0.84 7.08 6.96
C PHE A 100 -0.26 7.36 5.94
N VAL A 101 -1.47 7.58 6.47
CA VAL A 101 -2.64 8.05 5.73
C VAL A 101 -3.13 9.30 6.45
N GLU A 102 -3.34 10.40 5.72
CA GLU A 102 -3.78 11.66 6.32
C GLU A 102 -5.25 11.52 6.77
N GLU A 103 -5.46 11.27 8.06
CA GLU A 103 -6.77 11.07 8.67
C GLU A 103 -7.47 12.40 8.98
N ARG A 104 -8.79 12.44 8.83
CA ARG A 104 -9.61 13.54 9.37
C ARG A 104 -9.61 13.47 10.90
N VAL A 105 -9.04 14.48 11.57
CA VAL A 105 -9.41 14.78 12.96
C VAL A 105 -10.75 15.52 12.90
N VAL A 106 -11.86 14.79 13.03
CA VAL A 106 -13.13 15.44 13.33
C VAL A 106 -13.04 15.83 14.79
N ALA A 107 -12.71 17.10 15.06
CA ALA A 107 -12.93 17.64 16.40
C ALA A 107 -14.40 17.39 16.74
N GLU A 108 -14.67 16.69 17.83
CA GLU A 108 -16.01 16.66 18.42
C GLU A 108 -16.41 18.11 18.67
N VAL A 109 -17.26 18.65 17.79
CA VAL A 109 -17.95 19.89 18.05
C VAL A 109 -18.93 19.54 19.17
N VAL A 110 -18.49 19.76 20.40
CA VAL A 110 -19.39 19.90 21.55
C VAL A 110 -20.29 21.07 21.15
N VAL A 111 -21.51 20.74 20.73
CA VAL A 111 -22.56 21.73 20.53
C VAL A 111 -22.92 22.20 21.94
N GLU A 112 -22.34 23.32 22.37
CA GLU A 112 -22.91 24.12 23.45
C GLU A 112 -24.30 24.53 22.97
N GLU A 113 -25.33 24.02 23.66
CA GLU A 113 -26.71 24.46 23.47
C GLU A 113 -26.81 25.91 23.97
N ASP A 114 -26.64 26.87 23.05
CA ASP A 114 -26.93 28.26 23.34
C ASP A 114 -28.44 28.47 23.40
N ASP A 115 -28.86 28.83 24.62
CA ASP A 115 -30.17 29.35 25.02
C ASP A 115 -30.73 30.36 24.02
N TRP A 116 -31.85 30.00 23.42
CA TRP A 116 -32.69 30.91 22.64
C TRP A 116 -33.52 31.79 23.58
N ASP A 117 -33.01 32.99 23.90
CA ASP A 117 -33.79 34.04 24.57
C ASP A 117 -34.43 35.02 23.57
N PHE A 118 -35.68 35.37 23.84
CA PHE A 118 -36.64 36.03 22.96
C PHE A 118 -36.75 37.52 23.33
N GLY A 119 -36.51 38.46 22.38
CA GLY A 119 -36.49 39.90 22.72
C GLY A 119 -36.71 40.88 21.56
N THR A 120 -37.98 41.07 21.19
CA THR A 120 -38.65 42.18 20.49
C THR A 120 -37.90 43.43 19.96
N SER A 121 -38.18 43.72 18.67
CA SER A 121 -38.52 45.02 18.05
C SER A 121 -37.67 46.29 18.28
N LYS A 122 -37.12 46.86 17.18
CA LYS A 122 -37.54 48.17 16.61
C LYS A 122 -36.82 48.53 15.30
N ARG A 123 -37.60 49.05 14.35
CA ARG A 123 -37.18 49.74 13.10
C ARG A 123 -36.24 50.92 13.37
N LYS A 124 -35.25 51.13 12.48
CA LYS A 124 -34.98 52.47 11.94
C LYS A 124 -34.29 52.43 10.57
N LYS A 125 -34.85 53.26 9.69
CA LYS A 125 -34.53 53.56 8.30
C LYS A 125 -33.52 54.71 8.30
N GLY A 126 -32.43 54.62 7.53
CA GLY A 126 -31.44 55.68 7.37
C GLY A 126 -30.67 55.50 6.05
N LYS A 127 -30.61 56.57 5.26
CA LYS A 127 -30.23 56.65 3.84
C LYS A 127 -29.10 57.69 3.76
N ASN A 128 -28.02 57.44 3.02
CA ASN A 128 -27.15 58.41 2.29
C ASN A 128 -25.90 57.63 1.81
N ARG A 129 -25.56 57.52 0.51
CA ARG A 129 -25.12 58.52 -0.50
C ARG A 129 -23.84 59.28 -0.12
N GLY A 130 -22.74 58.93 -0.81
CA GLY A 130 -21.53 59.74 -0.96
C GLY A 130 -20.60 59.07 -1.99
N LYS A 131 -20.41 59.73 -3.14
CA LYS A 131 -19.55 59.34 -4.27
C LYS A 131 -18.13 59.87 -4.03
N GLN A 132 -17.10 59.22 -4.58
CA GLN A 132 -16.22 59.86 -5.57
C GLN A 132 -15.27 58.86 -6.25
N ASP A 133 -15.29 58.93 -7.57
CA ASP A 133 -14.41 58.31 -8.55
C ASP A 133 -13.06 59.05 -8.61
N ILE A 134 -11.94 58.35 -8.86
CA ILE A 134 -10.83 58.84 -9.68
C ILE A 134 -10.30 57.67 -10.55
N TYR A 135 -10.37 57.91 -11.86
CA TYR A 135 -9.81 57.21 -13.05
C TYR A 135 -8.24 57.20 -12.96
N VAL A 136 -7.42 56.41 -13.67
CA VAL A 136 -7.17 56.38 -15.12
C VAL A 136 -6.18 55.23 -15.47
N ASP A 137 -6.51 54.51 -16.55
CA ASP A 137 -5.74 53.81 -17.62
C ASP A 137 -4.66 52.75 -17.35
N GLU A 138 -5.08 51.49 -17.43
CA GLU A 138 -5.06 50.59 -18.60
C GLU A 138 -4.13 50.80 -19.87
N ILE A 139 -3.25 49.79 -20.08
CA ILE A 139 -2.90 49.00 -21.32
C ILE A 139 -1.72 49.51 -22.25
N PRO A 140 -1.12 48.74 -23.21
CA PRO A 140 0.06 47.82 -23.20
C PRO A 140 1.08 48.11 -24.39
N PRO A 141 1.73 47.15 -25.14
CA PRO A 141 2.84 46.20 -24.88
C PRO A 141 4.05 46.28 -25.89
N ALA A 142 5.07 45.40 -25.70
CA ALA A 142 5.94 44.71 -26.70
C ALA A 142 7.08 45.49 -27.45
N PRO A 143 8.06 44.85 -28.17
CA PRO A 143 8.81 43.57 -28.01
C PRO A 143 10.35 43.61 -28.42
N LEU A 144 11.03 42.44 -28.29
CA LEU A 144 12.30 41.97 -28.95
C LEU A 144 13.63 42.64 -28.46
N GLU A 145 14.78 41.96 -28.26
CA GLU A 145 15.58 41.16 -29.19
C GLU A 145 16.62 40.24 -28.46
N THR A 146 17.02 39.14 -29.12
CA THR A 146 18.21 38.30 -28.83
C THR A 146 19.48 38.87 -29.46
N PRO A 147 20.69 38.55 -28.96
CA PRO A 147 21.59 37.65 -29.73
C PRO A 147 22.38 36.67 -28.83
N SER A 148 22.47 35.38 -29.16
CA SER A 148 23.53 34.74 -29.96
C SER A 148 24.97 35.03 -29.50
N GLY A 149 25.62 34.05 -28.89
CA GLY A 149 27.06 34.01 -28.60
C GLY A 149 27.50 32.61 -28.14
N ARG A 150 28.39 31.98 -28.91
CA ARG A 150 28.92 30.61 -28.73
C ARG A 150 30.10 30.56 -27.74
N HIS A 151 30.25 29.40 -27.10
CA HIS A 151 31.48 28.67 -26.72
C HIS A 151 32.61 29.44 -25.98
N ASP A 152 32.90 29.09 -24.72
CA ASP A 152 34.01 28.18 -24.39
C ASP A 152 34.11 27.78 -22.89
N GLN A 153 34.28 26.47 -22.70
CA GLN A 153 35.12 25.72 -21.74
C GLN A 153 35.18 25.97 -20.21
N LEU A 154 34.98 24.84 -19.51
CA LEU A 154 35.57 24.36 -18.25
C LEU A 154 35.01 24.93 -16.94
N ASP A 155 34.19 24.13 -16.25
CA ASP A 155 34.37 23.95 -14.80
C ASP A 155 33.90 22.56 -14.36
N GLY A 156 34.69 21.95 -13.48
CA GLY A 156 34.43 20.62 -12.93
C GLY A 156 33.41 20.72 -11.82
N GLY A 157 32.26 20.08 -12.02
CA GLY A 157 31.29 19.84 -10.96
C GLY A 157 31.15 18.33 -10.78
N GLU A 158 31.55 17.85 -9.62
CA GLU A 158 31.26 16.49 -9.15
C GLU A 158 29.76 16.21 -9.31
N GLU A 159 29.40 15.38 -10.29
CA GLU A 159 28.10 14.72 -10.31
C GLU A 159 28.11 13.71 -9.16
N GLY A 160 27.68 14.20 -7.98
CA GLY A 160 27.23 13.34 -6.91
C GLY A 160 26.22 12.33 -7.48
N PRO A 161 26.19 11.10 -6.93
CA PRO A 161 25.37 10.05 -7.48
C PRO A 161 23.92 10.54 -7.47
N SER A 162 23.41 10.83 -8.66
CA SER A 162 22.00 10.98 -8.95
C SER A 162 21.33 9.77 -8.31
N ILE A 163 20.67 10.02 -7.17
CA ILE A 163 19.87 9.03 -6.47
C ILE A 163 18.76 8.70 -7.46
N GLY A 164 19.00 7.65 -8.24
CA GLY A 164 17.98 7.03 -9.06
C GLY A 164 16.77 6.87 -8.18
N THR A 165 15.67 7.46 -8.62
CA THR A 165 14.35 7.35 -8.03
C THR A 165 14.01 5.87 -7.91
N THR A 166 14.38 5.28 -6.76
CA THR A 166 14.00 3.92 -6.43
C THR A 166 12.50 3.92 -6.25
N ASN A 167 11.82 3.09 -7.05
CA ASN A 167 10.40 2.81 -6.93
C ASN A 167 10.05 2.59 -5.47
N THR A 168 9.48 3.59 -4.81
CA THR A 168 9.05 3.49 -3.41
C THR A 168 7.90 2.51 -3.40
N VAL A 169 8.18 1.26 -3.01
CA VAL A 169 7.16 0.24 -2.81
C VAL A 169 6.15 0.81 -1.82
N ASP A 170 4.88 0.87 -2.20
CA ASP A 170 3.83 1.39 -1.32
C ASP A 170 3.48 0.34 -0.24
N PRO A 171 3.00 0.76 0.94
CA PRO A 171 2.74 -0.15 2.06
C PRO A 171 1.69 -1.22 1.70
N LEU A 172 0.68 -0.85 0.90
CA LEU A 172 -0.41 -1.76 0.53
C LEU A 172 0.09 -2.86 -0.40
N SER A 173 0.95 -2.51 -1.36
CA SER A 173 1.67 -3.47 -2.21
C SER A 173 2.49 -4.46 -1.37
N LEU A 174 3.22 -3.99 -0.36
CA LEU A 174 4.00 -4.89 0.49
C LEU A 174 3.09 -5.86 1.28
N HIS A 175 1.96 -5.38 1.81
CA HIS A 175 1.02 -6.22 2.54
C HIS A 175 0.40 -7.33 1.67
N ILE A 176 0.00 -7.02 0.43
CA ILE A 176 -0.55 -8.04 -0.47
C ILE A 176 0.52 -9.02 -0.95
N GLN A 177 1.74 -8.54 -1.22
CA GLN A 177 2.85 -9.43 -1.56
C GLN A 177 3.15 -10.40 -0.41
N LEU A 178 3.17 -9.93 0.84
CA LEU A 178 3.32 -10.79 2.01
C LEU A 178 2.16 -11.78 2.18
N TYR A 179 0.93 -11.38 1.88
CA TYR A 179 -0.21 -12.29 1.89
C TYR A 179 -0.05 -13.41 0.84
N VAL A 180 0.33 -13.06 -0.39
CA VAL A 180 0.58 -14.03 -1.47
C VAL A 180 1.75 -14.95 -1.12
N PHE A 181 2.86 -14.40 -0.62
CA PHE A 181 4.01 -15.16 -0.13
C PHE A 181 3.58 -16.16 0.96
N ALA A 182 2.81 -15.68 1.95
CA ALA A 182 2.30 -16.53 3.01
C ALA A 182 1.39 -17.65 2.47
N ASN A 183 0.59 -17.36 1.44
CA ASN A 183 -0.26 -18.36 0.81
C ASN A 183 0.55 -19.42 0.04
N ILE A 184 1.57 -19.02 -0.73
CA ILE A 184 2.45 -19.93 -1.48
C ILE A 184 3.20 -20.87 -0.53
N TYR A 185 3.73 -20.34 0.56
CA TYR A 185 4.55 -21.09 1.53
C TYR A 185 3.75 -21.63 2.72
N LEU A 186 2.42 -21.61 2.65
CA LEU A 186 1.49 -22.21 3.61
C LEU A 186 1.65 -21.71 5.05
N MET A 187 1.78 -20.40 5.22
CA MET A 187 1.97 -19.71 6.50
C MET A 187 0.68 -18.98 6.93
N ASP A 188 -0.32 -19.72 7.42
CA ASP A 188 -1.65 -19.17 7.69
C ASP A 188 -1.65 -17.97 8.65
N ALA A 189 -0.82 -18.00 9.70
CA ALA A 189 -0.78 -16.87 10.64
C ALA A 189 -0.16 -15.59 10.02
N LEU A 190 0.81 -15.71 9.10
CA LEU A 190 1.31 -14.53 8.36
C LEU A 190 0.25 -14.04 7.38
N LYS A 191 -0.48 -14.96 6.76
CA LYS A 191 -1.59 -14.68 5.87
C LYS A 191 -2.67 -13.87 6.60
N ASP A 192 -3.03 -14.27 7.82
CA ASP A 192 -4.00 -13.55 8.65
C ASP A 192 -3.50 -12.17 9.10
N VAL A 193 -2.24 -12.06 9.52
CA VAL A 193 -1.64 -10.76 9.88
C VAL A 193 -1.64 -9.82 8.68
N SER A 194 -1.24 -10.30 7.51
CA SER A 194 -1.19 -9.49 6.29
C SER A 194 -2.57 -9.07 5.83
N LYS A 195 -3.55 -9.98 5.84
CA LYS A 195 -4.95 -9.67 5.56
C LYS A 195 -5.48 -8.56 6.47
N ARG A 196 -5.21 -8.66 7.77
CA ARG A 196 -5.64 -7.64 8.74
C ARG A 196 -5.04 -6.27 8.41
N LYS A 197 -3.74 -6.21 8.14
CA LYS A 197 -3.07 -4.95 7.78
C LYS A 197 -3.58 -4.35 6.47
N ILE A 198 -3.91 -5.17 5.46
CA ILE A 198 -4.57 -4.70 4.23
C ILE A 198 -5.92 -4.04 4.57
N ILE A 199 -6.75 -4.72 5.36
CA ILE A 199 -8.07 -4.21 5.74
C ILE A 199 -7.96 -2.93 6.57
N GLU A 200 -7.07 -2.90 7.55
CA GLU A 200 -6.79 -1.71 8.38
C GLU A 200 -6.32 -0.54 7.53
N TYR A 201 -5.41 -0.77 6.58
CA TYR A 201 -4.94 0.26 5.65
C TYR A 201 -6.09 0.83 4.81
N LEU A 202 -6.93 -0.04 4.22
CA LEU A 202 -8.09 0.40 3.45
C LEU A 202 -9.09 1.17 4.32
N GLN A 203 -9.31 0.77 5.57
CA GLN A 203 -10.16 1.51 6.50
C GLN A 203 -9.61 2.92 6.79
N LYS A 204 -8.29 3.07 6.93
CA LYS A 204 -7.65 4.39 7.08
C LYS A 204 -7.85 5.25 5.82
N VAL A 205 -7.65 4.66 4.64
CA VAL A 205 -7.90 5.33 3.36
C VAL A 205 -9.34 5.83 3.25
N GLU A 206 -10.31 5.03 3.68
CA GLU A 206 -11.73 5.43 3.66
C GLU A 206 -12.06 6.57 4.63
N ARG A 207 -11.29 6.74 5.70
CA ARG A 207 -11.41 7.86 6.66
C ARG A 207 -10.62 9.10 6.24
N SER A 208 -9.79 9.01 5.21
CA SER A 208 -8.93 10.10 4.77
C SER A 208 -9.71 11.25 4.15
N THR A 209 -9.14 12.45 4.22
CA THR A 209 -9.75 13.67 3.63
C THR A 209 -9.77 13.60 2.10
N SER A 210 -8.81 12.89 1.50
CA SER A 210 -8.66 12.78 0.05
C SER A 210 -8.41 11.32 -0.37
N LYS A 211 -9.33 10.76 -1.15
CA LYS A 211 -9.23 9.39 -1.68
C LYS A 211 -8.38 9.29 -2.96
N ALA A 212 -8.22 10.40 -3.68
CA ALA A 212 -7.54 10.46 -4.97
C ALA A 212 -6.12 9.84 -4.99
N PRO A 213 -5.22 10.10 -4.01
CA PRO A 213 -3.88 9.52 -4.04
C PRO A 213 -3.89 7.99 -3.83
N TYR A 214 -4.92 7.45 -3.16
CA TYR A 214 -5.00 6.04 -2.80
C TYR A 214 -5.70 5.18 -3.84
N THR A 215 -6.49 5.78 -4.75
CA THR A 215 -7.18 5.05 -5.83
C THR A 215 -6.19 4.22 -6.67
N THR A 216 -5.01 4.76 -6.99
CA THR A 216 -3.96 4.05 -7.73
C THR A 216 -3.43 2.83 -6.97
N MET A 217 -3.28 2.94 -5.64
CA MET A 217 -2.83 1.84 -4.78
C MET A 217 -3.92 0.76 -4.66
N ILE A 218 -5.18 1.16 -4.55
CA ILE A 218 -6.32 0.23 -4.53
C ILE A 218 -6.37 -0.57 -5.83
N PHE A 219 -6.23 0.06 -6.99
CA PHE A 219 -6.17 -0.69 -8.24
C PHE A 219 -4.98 -1.65 -8.28
N GLY A 220 -3.79 -1.22 -7.84
CA GLY A 220 -2.63 -2.10 -7.74
C GLY A 220 -2.88 -3.31 -6.85
N LEU A 221 -3.54 -3.12 -5.70
CA LEU A 221 -3.96 -4.20 -4.81
C LEU A 221 -4.91 -5.19 -5.51
N LEU A 222 -5.94 -4.69 -6.21
CA LEU A 222 -6.93 -5.53 -6.87
C LEU A 222 -6.32 -6.31 -8.05
N GLU A 223 -5.51 -5.64 -8.87
CA GLU A 223 -4.77 -6.23 -9.98
C GLU A 223 -3.84 -7.35 -9.48
N TYR A 224 -3.05 -7.06 -8.44
CA TYR A 224 -2.11 -8.02 -7.87
C TYR A 224 -2.83 -9.22 -7.22
N ALA A 225 -3.91 -8.97 -6.47
CA ALA A 225 -4.72 -10.02 -5.87
C ALA A 225 -5.38 -10.91 -6.94
N SER A 226 -5.91 -10.33 -8.03
CA SER A 226 -6.51 -11.09 -9.13
C SER A 226 -5.48 -11.99 -9.81
N LEU A 227 -4.26 -11.50 -9.98
CA LEU A 227 -3.19 -12.24 -10.66
C LEU A 227 -2.72 -13.46 -9.87
N TYR A 228 -2.50 -13.33 -8.55
CA TYR A 228 -1.81 -14.36 -7.77
C TYR A 228 -2.68 -15.18 -6.82
N LEU A 229 -3.91 -14.75 -6.50
CA LEU A 229 -4.78 -15.49 -5.58
C LEU A 229 -5.74 -16.40 -6.35
N SER A 230 -6.19 -17.50 -5.74
CA SER A 230 -7.22 -18.35 -6.35
C SER A 230 -8.60 -17.71 -6.26
N ASP A 231 -9.53 -18.11 -7.13
CA ASP A 231 -10.90 -17.56 -7.18
C ASP A 231 -11.69 -17.74 -5.87
N ASN A 232 -11.30 -18.75 -5.08
CA ASN A 232 -11.91 -19.08 -3.79
C ASN A 232 -11.17 -18.45 -2.60
N ASP A 233 -10.13 -17.64 -2.84
CA ASP A 233 -9.36 -17.04 -1.76
C ASP A 233 -10.23 -16.07 -0.91
N PRO A 234 -10.20 -16.18 0.43
CA PRO A 234 -11.02 -15.34 1.31
C PRO A 234 -10.73 -13.84 1.21
N LEU A 235 -9.48 -13.43 0.96
CA LEU A 235 -9.11 -12.04 0.75
C LEU A 235 -9.60 -11.56 -0.61
N LEU A 236 -9.41 -12.34 -1.68
CA LEU A 236 -9.90 -11.95 -3.01
C LEU A 236 -11.43 -11.75 -3.03
N ASN A 237 -12.19 -12.64 -2.39
CA ASN A 237 -13.64 -12.49 -2.24
C ASN A 237 -14.02 -11.25 -1.41
N TRP A 238 -13.28 -10.97 -0.34
CA TRP A 238 -13.48 -9.74 0.45
C TRP A 238 -13.20 -8.49 -0.39
N LEU A 239 -12.12 -8.50 -1.19
CA LEU A 239 -11.78 -7.41 -2.10
C LEU A 239 -12.84 -7.19 -3.18
N GLY A 240 -13.47 -8.25 -3.68
CA GLY A 240 -14.62 -8.15 -4.59
C GLY A 240 -15.80 -7.37 -3.97
N ARG A 241 -16.11 -7.61 -2.69
CA ARG A 241 -17.13 -6.84 -1.95
C ARG A 241 -16.71 -5.40 -1.70
N TYR A 242 -15.45 -5.19 -1.34
CA TYR A 242 -14.90 -3.86 -1.14
C TYR A 242 -14.98 -3.04 -2.44
N ALA A 243 -14.59 -3.63 -3.57
CA ALA A 243 -14.65 -2.99 -4.87
C ALA A 243 -16.10 -2.73 -5.33
N SER A 244 -17.05 -3.63 -5.04
CA SER A 244 -18.46 -3.42 -5.38
C SER A 244 -19.08 -2.27 -4.58
N TRP A 245 -18.73 -2.16 -3.30
CA TRP A 245 -19.13 -1.04 -2.45
C TRP A 245 -18.47 0.28 -2.87
N ASN A 246 -17.18 0.26 -3.22
CA ASN A 246 -16.41 1.45 -3.62
C ASN A 246 -16.46 1.74 -5.13
N LEU A 247 -17.44 1.18 -5.84
CA LEU A 247 -17.48 1.20 -7.30
C LEU A 247 -17.59 2.62 -7.87
N SER A 248 -18.25 3.54 -7.17
CA SER A 248 -18.36 4.94 -7.60
C SER A 248 -17.00 5.64 -7.66
N THR A 249 -16.10 5.35 -6.72
CA THR A 249 -14.73 5.87 -6.72
C THR A 249 -13.89 5.20 -7.80
N LEU A 250 -13.99 3.87 -7.97
CA LEU A 250 -13.28 3.16 -9.03
C LEU A 250 -13.68 3.63 -10.43
N ARG A 251 -14.96 3.96 -10.64
CA ARG A 251 -15.47 4.51 -11.90
C ARG A 251 -14.88 5.87 -12.30
N GLN A 252 -14.23 6.59 -11.38
CA GLN A 252 -13.52 7.82 -11.73
C GLN A 252 -12.31 7.54 -12.64
N ASN A 253 -11.81 6.31 -12.66
CA ASN A 253 -10.76 5.85 -13.58
C ASN A 253 -11.27 4.66 -14.41
N VAL A 254 -12.17 4.96 -15.37
CA VAL A 254 -12.84 3.96 -16.21
C VAL A 254 -11.84 3.07 -16.94
N GLN A 255 -10.81 3.64 -17.56
CA GLN A 255 -9.83 2.88 -18.33
C GLN A 255 -9.13 1.81 -17.49
N ARG A 256 -8.72 2.16 -16.26
CA ARG A 256 -8.05 1.21 -15.37
C ARG A 256 -9.01 0.16 -14.83
N LEU A 257 -10.25 0.55 -14.55
CA LEU A 257 -11.31 -0.39 -14.20
C LEU A 257 -11.57 -1.39 -15.32
N GLU A 258 -11.66 -0.95 -16.58
CA GLU A 258 -11.83 -1.84 -17.73
C GLU A 258 -10.66 -2.82 -17.87
N ASN A 259 -9.42 -2.35 -17.68
CA ASN A 259 -8.24 -3.20 -17.72
C ASN A 259 -8.28 -4.28 -16.62
N LEU A 260 -8.64 -3.91 -15.38
CA LEU A 260 -8.80 -4.86 -14.27
C LEU A 260 -9.89 -5.92 -14.55
N LEU A 261 -10.93 -5.55 -15.30
CA LEU A 261 -12.04 -6.44 -15.63
C LEU A 261 -11.77 -7.29 -16.89
N GLY A 262 -10.71 -6.98 -17.65
CA GLY A 262 -10.44 -7.57 -18.96
C GLY A 262 -10.18 -9.07 -18.94
N ASP A 263 -9.62 -9.61 -17.84
CA ASP A 263 -9.39 -11.05 -17.66
C ASP A 263 -10.67 -11.84 -17.28
N GLY A 264 -11.76 -11.13 -16.98
CA GLY A 264 -13.05 -11.69 -16.56
C GLY A 264 -13.10 -12.23 -15.13
N LYS A 265 -11.96 -12.53 -14.51
CA LYS A 265 -11.88 -13.11 -13.16
C LYS A 265 -12.38 -12.13 -12.11
N PHE A 266 -11.82 -10.93 -12.09
CA PHE A 266 -12.26 -9.90 -11.15
C PHE A 266 -13.67 -9.40 -11.49
N ALA A 267 -14.04 -9.43 -12.78
CA ALA A 267 -15.38 -9.05 -13.22
C ALA A 267 -16.49 -9.94 -12.64
N ALA A 268 -16.28 -11.25 -12.61
CA ALA A 268 -17.22 -12.18 -11.99
C ALA A 268 -17.42 -11.88 -10.50
N LEU A 269 -16.35 -11.56 -9.78
CA LEU A 269 -16.40 -11.20 -8.36
C LEU A 269 -17.12 -9.87 -8.14
N LEU A 270 -16.86 -8.87 -8.98
CA LEU A 270 -17.52 -7.58 -8.90
C LEU A 270 -19.03 -7.73 -9.13
N VAL A 271 -19.43 -8.38 -10.23
CA VAL A 271 -20.84 -8.60 -10.59
C VAL A 271 -21.59 -9.37 -9.49
N ARG A 272 -20.94 -10.35 -8.86
CA ARG A 272 -21.52 -11.14 -7.76
C ARG A 272 -21.96 -10.28 -6.57
N HIS A 273 -21.26 -9.18 -6.30
CA HIS A 273 -21.49 -8.35 -5.10
C HIS A 273 -22.03 -6.95 -5.41
N VAL A 274 -22.17 -6.57 -6.68
CA VAL A 274 -22.75 -5.28 -7.09
C VAL A 274 -24.28 -5.32 -6.92
N VAL A 275 -24.83 -4.23 -6.40
CA VAL A 275 -26.29 -4.04 -6.33
C VAL A 275 -26.79 -3.60 -7.71
N PRO A 276 -27.78 -4.31 -8.31
CA PRO A 276 -28.36 -3.93 -9.59
C PRO A 276 -29.04 -2.56 -9.54
N SER A 277 -29.12 -1.90 -10.69
CA SER A 277 -29.86 -0.64 -10.84
C SER A 277 -31.32 -0.84 -10.45
N GLN A 278 -31.83 0.02 -9.57
CA GLN A 278 -33.24 0.02 -9.16
C GLN A 278 -34.13 0.84 -10.12
N THR A 279 -33.52 1.60 -11.04
CA THR A 279 -34.23 2.36 -12.07
C THR A 279 -34.45 1.50 -13.31
N ASN A 280 -35.73 1.40 -13.71
CA ASN A 280 -36.12 0.72 -14.95
C ASN A 280 -35.76 1.62 -16.15
N PRO A 281 -34.99 1.13 -17.15
CA PRO A 281 -34.60 1.91 -18.32
C PRO A 281 -35.75 2.17 -19.31
N PHE A 282 -36.90 1.53 -19.14
CA PHE A 282 -38.10 1.69 -19.99
C PHE A 282 -39.19 2.57 -19.34
N LYS A 283 -38.87 3.27 -18.25
CA LYS A 283 -39.75 4.27 -17.63
C LYS A 283 -39.47 5.65 -18.17
#